data_AF-A0A3S0TXA5-F1
#
_entry.id   AF-A0A3S0TXA5-F1
#
_cell.length_a   1.000
_cell.length_b   1.000
_cell.length_c   1.000
_cell.angle_alpha   90.00
_cell.angle_beta   90.00
_cell.angle_gamma   90.00
#
_symmetry.space_group_name_H-M   'P 1'
#
loop_
_entity.id
_entity.type
_entity.pdbx_description
1 polymer ?
#
loop_
_entity_poly.entity_id
_entity_poly.type
_entity_poly.pdbx_seq_one_letter_code
_entity_poly.pdbx_strand_id
1 'polypeptide(L)'
;MLYQLHSNSWDSCINLKNPYHFFWEEETMGRVQQFLPLELTDILSFLQEQAKVLFRPLCCISGDPNPTNWGVRNNGDLVLFDFERIGYGNPAIDLAITMPGFGSQDGSLEYL
;
A
#
# COMPACT_ATOMS: atom_id res chain seq x y z
N MET A 1 -14.73 -6.91 -1.05
CA MET A 1 -14.53 -5.45 -1.15
C MET A 1 -13.28 -5.08 -1.96
N LEU A 2 -12.05 -5.26 -1.47
CA LEU A 2 -10.83 -4.85 -2.21
C LEU A 2 -10.75 -5.44 -3.63
N TYR A 3 -10.98 -6.75 -3.77
CA TYR A 3 -11.05 -7.40 -5.08
C TYR A 3 -12.00 -6.68 -6.05
N GLN A 4 -13.19 -6.29 -5.58
CA GLN A 4 -14.18 -5.57 -6.40
C GLN A 4 -13.74 -4.15 -6.73
N LEU A 5 -13.10 -3.45 -5.79
CA LEU A 5 -12.51 -2.13 -6.03
C LEU A 5 -11.46 -2.23 -7.16
N HIS A 6 -10.54 -3.18 -7.05
CA HIS A 6 -9.46 -3.39 -8.01
C HIS A 6 -10.00 -3.84 -9.37
N SER A 7 -10.84 -4.88 -9.43
CA SER A 7 -11.33 -5.45 -10.68
C SER A 7 -12.23 -4.49 -11.46
N ASN A 8 -13.07 -3.71 -10.77
CA ASN A 8 -14.01 -2.81 -11.43
C ASN A 8 -13.36 -1.50 -11.89
N SER A 9 -12.15 -1.20 -11.41
CA SER A 9 -11.37 -0.02 -11.80
C SER A 9 -10.13 -0.36 -12.62
N TRP A 10 -9.95 -1.64 -12.98
CA TRP A 10 -8.81 -2.11 -13.75
C TRP A 10 -8.78 -1.45 -15.12
N ASP A 11 -7.65 -0.83 -15.47
CA ASP A 11 -7.45 -0.05 -16.71
C ASP A 11 -8.56 0.99 -16.98
N SER A 12 -9.30 1.40 -15.94
CA SER A 12 -10.45 2.28 -16.01
C SER A 12 -10.27 3.51 -15.14
N CYS A 13 -10.45 4.69 -15.72
CA CYS A 13 -10.35 5.95 -14.99
C CYS A 13 -11.68 6.28 -14.28
N ILE A 14 -11.89 5.69 -13.09
CA ILE A 14 -12.90 6.22 -12.15
C ILE A 14 -12.48 7.63 -11.76
N ASN A 15 -13.29 8.66 -11.98
CA ASN A 15 -12.90 10.04 -11.68
C ASN A 15 -12.78 10.28 -10.17
N LEU A 16 -11.56 10.23 -9.64
CA LEU A 16 -11.23 10.56 -8.25
C LEU A 16 -10.93 12.05 -8.11
N LYS A 17 -11.49 12.67 -7.06
CA LYS A 17 -11.12 14.04 -6.69
C LYS A 17 -9.81 13.98 -5.90
N ASN A 18 -8.75 14.59 -6.43
CA ASN A 18 -7.42 14.65 -5.80
C ASN A 18 -6.89 13.27 -5.38
N PRO A 19 -6.66 12.35 -6.34
CA PRO A 19 -6.14 11.02 -6.01
C PRO A 19 -4.77 11.11 -5.34
N TYR A 20 -4.53 10.24 -4.37
CA TYR A 20 -3.20 10.06 -3.79
C TYR A 20 -2.23 9.53 -4.86
N HIS A 21 -1.03 10.10 -4.89
CA HIS A 21 0.03 9.68 -5.79
C HIS A 21 0.99 8.75 -5.04
N PHE A 22 1.05 7.48 -5.42
CA PHE A 22 1.97 6.51 -4.83
C PHE A 22 3.33 6.59 -5.54
N PHE A 23 4.39 6.89 -4.80
CA PHE A 23 5.74 6.99 -5.32
C PHE A 23 6.79 6.74 -4.24
N TRP A 24 8.03 6.49 -4.66
CA TRP A 24 9.22 6.50 -3.80
C TRP A 24 10.24 7.46 -4.41
N GLU A 25 10.26 8.70 -3.95
CA GLU A 25 11.13 9.77 -4.45
C GLU A 25 12.59 9.59 -4.01
N GLU A 26 13.52 9.93 -4.91
CA GLU A 26 14.96 9.99 -4.62
C GLU A 26 15.29 11.01 -3.51
N GLU A 27 14.58 12.14 -3.46
CA GLU A 27 14.77 13.14 -2.39
C GLU A 27 14.42 12.55 -1.02
N THR A 28 13.34 11.75 -0.94
CA THR A 28 12.95 11.06 0.30
C THR A 28 14.00 10.05 0.71
N MET A 29 14.61 9.33 -0.25
CA MET A 29 15.73 8.41 0.02
C MET A 29 16.93 9.14 0.64
N GLY A 30 17.33 10.29 0.08
CA GLY A 30 18.46 11.08 0.60
C GLY A 30 18.25 11.58 2.03
N ARG A 31 17.00 11.84 2.43
CA ARG A 31 16.65 12.22 3.82
C ARG A 31 16.69 11.02 4.75
N VAL A 32 16.17 9.86 4.31
CA VAL A 32 16.13 8.63 5.13
C VAL A 32 17.54 8.05 5.35
N GLN A 33 18.43 8.15 4.36
CA GLN A 33 19.83 7.71 4.49
C GLN A 33 20.58 8.39 5.65
N GLN A 34 20.18 9.60 6.05
CA GLN A 34 20.78 10.29 7.20
C GLN A 34 20.51 9.58 8.54
N PHE A 35 19.48 8.73 8.59
CA PHE A 35 19.02 8.03 9.79
C PHE A 35 19.31 6.54 9.76
N LEU A 36 19.85 6.02 8.66
CA LEU A 36 20.14 4.59 8.49
C LEU A 36 21.64 4.33 8.41
N PRO A 37 22.11 3.13 8.81
CA PRO A 37 23.49 2.73 8.60
C PRO A 37 23.89 2.86 7.13
N LEU A 38 25.09 3.39 6.87
CA LEU A 38 25.59 3.65 5.52
C LEU A 38 25.64 2.37 4.67
N GLU A 39 25.86 1.22 5.32
CA GLU A 39 25.89 -0.11 4.70
C GLU A 39 24.55 -0.51 4.05
N LEU A 40 23.44 0.12 4.43
CA LEU A 40 22.13 -0.14 3.84
C LEU A 40 21.86 0.67 2.57
N THR A 41 22.70 1.66 2.25
CA THR A 41 22.49 2.59 1.12
C THR A 41 22.31 1.87 -0.21
N ASP A 42 23.16 0.90 -0.50
CA ASP A 42 23.12 0.14 -1.75
C ASP A 42 21.88 -0.77 -1.82
N ILE A 43 21.53 -1.39 -0.68
CA ILE A 43 20.33 -2.23 -0.57
C ILE A 43 19.07 -1.38 -0.77
N LEU A 44 18.99 -0.20 -0.16
CA LEU A 44 17.86 0.70 -0.29
C LEU A 44 17.70 1.21 -1.72
N SER A 45 18.81 1.58 -2.37
CA SER A 45 18.82 1.98 -3.78
C SER A 45 18.35 0.84 -4.68
N PHE A 46 18.83 -0.38 -4.42
CA PHE A 46 18.38 -1.58 -5.13
C PHE A 46 16.88 -1.83 -4.95
N LEU A 47 16.37 -1.76 -3.70
CA LEU A 47 14.95 -1.94 -3.40
C LEU A 47 14.08 -0.86 -4.05
N GLN A 48 14.52 0.39 -4.06
CA GLN A 48 13.80 1.49 -4.70
C GLN A 48 13.65 1.24 -6.21
N GLU A 49 14.73 0.80 -6.88
CA GLU A 49 14.68 0.43 -8.29
C GLU A 49 13.72 -0.73 -8.56
N GLN A 50 13.76 -1.78 -7.73
CA GLN A 50 12.83 -2.92 -7.86
C GLN A 50 11.37 -2.53 -7.59
N ALA A 51 11.14 -1.59 -6.66
CA ALA A 51 9.80 -1.15 -6.27
C ALA A 51 9.08 -0.32 -7.33
N LYS A 52 9.77 0.21 -8.36
CA LYS A 52 9.18 1.04 -9.42
C LYS A 52 7.94 0.40 -10.08
N VAL A 53 7.92 -0.93 -10.21
CA VAL A 53 6.78 -1.66 -10.78
C VAL A 53 5.50 -1.57 -9.93
N LEU A 54 5.63 -1.35 -8.63
CA LEU A 54 4.49 -1.20 -7.70
C LEU A 54 3.77 0.14 -7.89
N PHE A 55 4.46 1.15 -8.42
CA PHE A 55 3.90 2.49 -8.62
C PHE A 55 3.24 2.68 -9.99
N ARG A 56 3.15 1.62 -10.80
CA ARG A 56 2.37 1.65 -12.05
C ARG A 56 0.88 1.73 -11.69
N PRO A 57 0.12 2.72 -12.20
CA PRO A 57 -1.30 2.84 -11.92
C PRO A 57 -2.09 1.80 -12.74
N LEU A 58 -2.52 0.72 -12.11
CA LEU A 58 -3.29 -0.36 -12.77
C LEU A 58 -4.79 -0.24 -12.48
N CYS A 59 -5.14 0.14 -11.26
CA CYS A 59 -6.52 0.30 -10.81
C CYS A 59 -6.60 1.29 -9.65
N CYS A 60 -7.81 1.62 -9.21
CA CYS A 60 -8.03 2.30 -7.95
C CYS A 60 -7.66 1.38 -6.78
N ILE A 61 -6.93 1.91 -5.80
CA ILE A 61 -6.57 1.21 -4.56
C ILE A 61 -6.97 2.07 -3.35
N SER A 62 -7.15 1.42 -2.19
CA SER A 62 -7.40 2.14 -0.93
C SER A 62 -6.15 2.88 -0.47
N GLY A 63 -4.99 2.24 -0.60
CA GLY A 63 -3.72 2.73 -0.10
C GLY A 63 -3.49 2.51 1.40
N ASP A 64 -4.55 2.17 2.16
CA ASP A 64 -4.45 1.90 3.60
C ASP A 64 -5.54 0.94 4.13
N PRO A 65 -5.67 -0.28 3.60
CA PRO A 65 -6.66 -1.24 4.07
C PRO A 65 -6.24 -1.96 5.36
N ASN A 66 -5.58 -1.24 6.29
CA ASN A 66 -5.16 -1.81 7.58
C ASN A 66 -6.39 -2.28 8.39
N PRO A 67 -6.24 -3.26 9.32
CA PRO A 67 -7.36 -3.83 10.07
C PRO A 67 -8.25 -2.81 10.80
N THR A 68 -7.70 -1.67 11.22
CA THR A 68 -8.45 -0.64 11.94
C THR A 68 -9.35 0.22 11.05
N ASN A 69 -9.13 0.20 9.74
CA ASN A 69 -9.97 0.88 8.74
C ASN A 69 -11.16 0.04 8.26
N TRP A 70 -11.36 -1.15 8.84
CA TRP A 70 -12.46 -2.04 8.53
C TRP A 70 -13.55 -2.01 9.61
N GLY A 71 -14.80 -2.04 9.17
CA GLY A 71 -15.97 -2.13 10.04
C GLY A 71 -16.98 -3.14 9.53
N VAL A 72 -17.84 -3.61 10.43
CA VAL A 72 -18.96 -4.51 10.09
C VAL A 72 -20.25 -3.76 10.33
N ARG A 73 -21.07 -3.64 9.28
CA ARG A 73 -22.40 -3.03 9.40
C ARG A 73 -23.37 -3.94 10.14
N ASN A 74 -24.50 -3.39 10.60
CA ASN A 74 -25.55 -4.15 11.28
C ASN A 74 -26.10 -5.34 10.45
N ASN A 75 -26.00 -5.27 9.12
CA ASN A 75 -26.42 -6.34 8.21
C ASN A 75 -25.32 -7.38 7.93
N GLY A 76 -24.16 -7.28 8.60
CA GLY A 76 -23.03 -8.19 8.42
C GLY A 76 -22.06 -7.82 7.29
N ASP A 77 -22.35 -6.77 6.52
CA ASP A 77 -21.45 -6.35 5.43
C ASP A 77 -20.16 -5.75 5.98
N LEU A 78 -19.04 -6.19 5.42
CA LEU A 78 -17.73 -5.62 5.66
C LEU A 78 -17.56 -4.32 4.85
N VAL A 79 -17.17 -3.24 5.51
CA VAL A 79 -16.90 -1.94 4.90
C VAL A 79 -15.50 -1.47 5.22
N LEU A 80 -14.86 -0.89 4.21
CA LEU A 80 -13.62 -0.14 4.36
C LEU A 80 -13.97 1.34 4.44
N PHE A 81 -13.40 2.05 5.41
CA PHE A 81 -13.51 3.50 5.55
C PHE A 81 -12.11 4.13 5.52
N ASP A 82 -12.05 5.44 5.74
CA ASP A 82 -10.79 6.19 5.75
C ASP A 82 -10.01 6.17 4.42
N PHE A 83 -10.61 6.78 3.39
CA PHE A 83 -10.07 6.82 2.03
C PHE A 83 -9.07 7.96 1.79
N GLU A 84 -8.31 8.41 2.79
CA GLU A 84 -7.38 9.54 2.65
C GLU A 84 -6.29 9.29 1.60
N ARG A 85 -5.92 8.00 1.42
CA ARG A 85 -4.91 7.55 0.46
C ARG A 85 -5.51 6.96 -0.81
N ILE A 86 -6.81 7.15 -1.08
CA ILE A 86 -7.41 6.62 -2.29
C ILE A 86 -6.71 7.20 -3.53
N GLY A 87 -6.31 6.33 -4.45
CA GLY A 87 -5.58 6.74 -5.65
C GLY A 87 -5.43 5.59 -6.62
N TYR A 88 -4.64 5.81 -7.67
CA TYR A 88 -4.36 4.76 -8.65
C TYR A 88 -3.01 4.11 -8.36
N GLY A 89 -2.97 2.79 -8.34
CA GLY A 89 -1.75 2.05 -8.03
C GLY A 89 -1.85 0.57 -8.39
N ASN A 90 -0.87 -0.19 -7.94
CA ASN A 90 -0.84 -1.64 -8.06
C ASN A 90 -1.57 -2.28 -6.86
N PRO A 91 -2.49 -3.24 -7.08
CA PRO A 91 -3.16 -3.97 -5.99
C PRO A 91 -2.23 -4.60 -4.96
N ALA A 92 -0.98 -4.89 -5.34
CA ALA A 92 0.04 -5.40 -4.44
C ALA A 92 0.28 -4.49 -3.22
N ILE A 93 0.05 -3.17 -3.34
CA ILE A 93 0.16 -2.22 -2.23
C ILE A 93 -0.90 -2.50 -1.17
N ASP A 94 -2.17 -2.59 -1.56
CA ASP A 94 -3.27 -2.94 -0.66
C ASP A 94 -3.09 -4.36 -0.10
N LEU A 95 -2.67 -5.30 -0.95
CA LEU A 95 -2.46 -6.69 -0.54
C LEU A 95 -1.39 -6.80 0.54
N ALA A 96 -0.25 -6.12 0.37
CA ALA A 96 0.83 -6.14 1.34
C ALA A 96 0.36 -5.74 2.75
N ILE A 97 -0.52 -4.73 2.85
CA ILE A 97 -1.05 -4.24 4.14
C ILE A 97 -2.03 -5.25 4.78
N THR A 98 -2.76 -6.00 3.96
CA THR A 98 -3.75 -7.00 4.44
C THR A 98 -3.15 -8.37 4.71
N MET A 99 -1.94 -8.63 4.26
CA MET A 99 -1.27 -9.90 4.50
C MET A 99 -0.92 -10.03 6.00
N PRO A 100 -1.36 -11.10 6.68
CA PRO A 100 -0.95 -11.35 8.06
C PRO A 100 0.54 -11.67 8.12
N GLY A 101 1.17 -11.35 9.27
CA GLY A 101 2.53 -11.81 9.55
C GLY A 101 3.67 -10.90 9.09
N PHE A 102 3.52 -9.58 9.15
CA PHE A 102 4.71 -8.76 9.37
C PHE A 102 5.30 -9.18 10.72
N GLY A 103 6.48 -9.81 10.68
CA GLY A 103 6.98 -10.67 11.75
C GLY A 103 6.89 -10.07 13.14
N SER A 104 6.53 -10.89 14.12
CA SER A 104 6.62 -10.56 15.53
C SER A 104 8.10 -10.44 15.94
N GLN A 105 8.36 -9.86 17.13
CA GLN A 105 9.72 -9.69 17.66
C GLN A 105 10.55 -10.98 17.71
N ASP A 106 9.90 -12.15 17.76
CA ASP A 106 10.53 -13.47 17.78
C ASP A 106 10.69 -14.10 16.39
N GLY A 107 10.34 -13.37 15.32
CA GLY A 107 10.42 -13.85 13.94
C GLY A 107 9.32 -14.83 13.55
N SER A 108 8.29 -15.03 14.39
CA SER A 108 7.08 -15.73 13.98
C SER A 108 6.16 -14.82 13.17
N LEU A 109 5.19 -15.43 12.47
CA LEU A 109 4.16 -14.68 11.77
C LEU A 109 3.08 -14.35 12.80
N GLU A 110 2.67 -13.07 12.91
CA GLU A 110 1.43 -12.74 13.62
C GLU A 110 0.27 -13.49 12.97
N TYR A 111 -0.32 -14.42 13.72
CA TYR A 111 -1.55 -15.09 13.32
C TYR A 111 -2.73 -14.20 13.70
N LEU A 112 -3.61 -13.94 12.73
CA LEU A 112 -4.93 -13.34 12.94
C LEU A 112 -5.81 -14.24 13.81
#